data_AF-A0A1M5ZPH0-F1
#
_entry.id   AF-A0A1M5ZPH0-F1
#
_cell.length_a   1.000
_cell.length_b   1.000
_cell.length_c   1.000
_cell.angle_alpha   90.00
_cell.angle_beta   90.00
_cell.angle_gamma   90.00
#
_symmetry.space_group_name_H-M   'P 1'
#
loop_
_entity.id
_entity.type
_entity.pdbx_description
1 polymer ?
#
loop_
_entity_poly.entity_id
_entity_poly.type
_entity_poly.pdbx_seq_one_letter_code
_entity_poly.pdbx_strand_id
1 'polypeptide(L)'
;MSRQRIRVVQWATGSVGRTLLCPIIDADAVQHTPLLSVPYDEQSAVVERLPASGKNVISTNGFYRPQTHGESYAAPLPASAAAGGATVAGAGLNSGFVAERLALLLTGPAAREAR
;
A
#
# COMPACT_ATOMS: atom_id res chain seq x y z
N MET A 1 3.01 -21.18 -22.38
CA MET A 1 3.21 -19.92 -21.63
C MET A 1 4.19 -20.21 -20.50
N SER A 2 5.41 -19.64 -20.53
CA SER A 2 6.37 -19.82 -19.43
C SER A 2 5.91 -19.06 -18.20
N ARG A 3 5.85 -19.72 -17.05
CA ARG A 3 5.47 -19.09 -15.77
C ARG A 3 6.62 -18.16 -15.34
N GLN A 4 6.41 -16.84 -15.41
CA GLN A 4 7.38 -15.86 -14.90
C GLN A 4 7.51 -16.01 -13.38
N ARG A 5 8.75 -15.96 -12.85
CA ARG A 5 8.99 -15.94 -11.40
C ARG A 5 8.79 -14.51 -10.90
N ILE A 6 7.88 -14.33 -9.96
CA ILE A 6 7.65 -13.04 -9.30
C ILE A 6 8.68 -12.88 -8.17
N ARG A 7 9.31 -11.71 -8.08
CA ARG A 7 10.30 -11.34 -7.08
C ARG A 7 9.69 -10.34 -6.12
N VAL A 8 9.57 -10.75 -4.87
CA VAL A 8 8.98 -9.95 -3.80
C VAL A 8 10.03 -9.68 -2.74
N VAL A 9 10.11 -8.43 -2.30
CA VAL A 9 10.92 -8.05 -1.13
C VAL A 9 10.02 -7.54 -0.02
N GLN A 10 10.13 -8.12 1.17
CA GLN A 10 9.51 -7.59 2.37
C GLN A 10 10.50 -6.68 3.09
N TRP A 11 10.04 -5.50 3.48
CA TRP A 11 10.85 -4.51 4.17
C TRP A 11 10.08 -3.84 5.30
N ALA A 12 10.71 -3.71 6.47
CA ALA A 12 10.03 -3.33 7.70
C ALA A 12 10.55 -2.03 8.38
N THR A 13 11.73 -1.50 8.06
CA THR A 13 12.37 -0.49 8.93
C THR A 13 12.93 0.77 8.23
N GLY A 14 12.58 1.94 8.78
CA GLY A 14 13.42 3.14 8.89
C GLY A 14 14.16 3.70 7.66
N SER A 15 15.11 4.59 7.92
CA SER A 15 15.88 5.37 6.93
C SER A 15 16.58 4.55 5.84
N VAL A 16 16.90 3.28 6.12
CA VAL A 16 17.56 2.37 5.16
C VAL A 16 16.63 2.08 3.97
N GLY A 17 15.32 1.91 4.21
CA GLY A 17 14.35 1.73 3.12
C GLY A 17 14.19 2.96 2.22
N ARG A 18 14.25 4.16 2.83
CA ARG A 18 14.11 5.46 2.13
C ARG A 18 15.23 5.77 1.14
N THR A 19 16.43 5.26 1.39
CA THR A 19 17.65 5.67 0.68
C THR A 19 18.24 4.56 -0.19
N LEU A 20 18.10 3.29 0.20
CA LEU A 20 18.86 2.20 -0.41
C LEU A 20 18.02 1.17 -1.18
N LEU A 21 16.70 1.09 -0.98
CA LEU A 21 15.89 0.05 -1.64
C LEU A 21 15.49 0.39 -3.08
N CYS A 22 15.00 1.61 -3.34
CA CYS A 22 14.50 1.98 -4.67
C CYS A 22 15.53 1.77 -5.80
N PRO A 23 16.81 2.16 -5.66
CA PRO A 23 17.78 2.05 -6.74
C PRO A 23 18.54 0.70 -6.80
N ILE A 24 18.55 -0.10 -5.72
CA ILE A 24 19.46 -1.26 -5.61
C ILE A 24 18.73 -2.59 -5.83
N ILE A 25 17.45 -2.68 -5.45
CA ILE A 25 16.72 -3.95 -5.49
C ILE A 25 15.86 -4.06 -6.75
N ASP A 26 16.16 -5.08 -7.54
CA ASP A 26 15.36 -5.49 -8.69
C ASP A 26 14.22 -6.43 -8.24
N ALA A 27 13.07 -5.83 -7.94
CA ALA A 27 11.87 -6.51 -7.44
C ALA A 27 10.62 -6.05 -8.21
N ASP A 28 9.66 -6.97 -8.39
CA ASP A 28 8.39 -6.68 -9.06
C ASP A 28 7.36 -6.07 -8.08
N ALA A 29 7.49 -6.43 -6.80
CA ALA A 29 6.67 -5.89 -5.72
C ALA A 29 7.44 -5.76 -4.39
N VAL A 30 7.04 -4.80 -3.58
CA VAL A 30 7.56 -4.55 -2.23
C VAL A 30 6.43 -4.65 -1.21
N GLN A 31 6.62 -5.50 -0.20
CA GLN A 31 5.77 -5.56 0.98
C GLN A 31 6.36 -4.64 2.06
N HIS A 32 5.77 -3.47 2.21
CA HIS A 32 6.19 -2.40 3.11
C HIS A 32 5.46 -2.52 4.46
N THR A 33 6.16 -2.97 5.49
CA THR A 33 5.62 -3.20 6.84
C THR A 33 6.26 -2.29 7.90
N PRO A 34 6.10 -0.95 7.79
CA PRO A 34 6.76 -0.03 8.70
C PRO A 34 6.19 -0.14 10.11
N LEU A 35 6.98 0.29 11.10
CA LEU A 35 6.41 0.69 12.38
C LEU A 35 5.51 1.91 12.16
N LEU A 36 4.24 1.81 12.55
CA LEU A 36 3.33 2.94 12.51
C LEU A 36 3.80 3.99 13.53
N SER A 37 4.04 5.20 13.04
CA SER A 37 4.46 6.34 13.87
C SER A 37 3.49 7.51 13.75
N VAL A 38 3.73 8.57 14.52
CA VAL A 38 3.13 9.88 14.24
C VAL A 38 4.28 10.88 14.09
N PRO A 39 4.18 11.86 13.18
CA PRO A 39 3.03 12.12 12.30
C PRO A 39 2.92 11.17 11.10
N TYR A 40 1.71 11.03 10.52
CA TYR A 40 1.40 10.02 9.49
C TYR A 40 1.94 10.35 8.09
N ASP A 41 2.17 11.62 7.81
CA ASP A 41 2.74 12.15 6.57
C ASP A 41 4.17 11.68 6.32
N GLU A 42 5.00 11.61 7.37
CA GLU A 42 6.39 11.11 7.26
C GLU A 42 6.48 9.66 6.76
N GLN A 43 5.43 8.88 6.97
CA GLN A 43 5.36 7.48 6.53
C GLN A 43 4.97 7.34 5.05
N SER A 44 4.39 8.39 4.44
CA SER A 44 3.96 8.40 3.04
C SER A 44 5.11 8.59 2.06
N ALA A 45 6.20 9.25 2.49
CA ALA A 45 7.36 9.55 1.64
C ALA A 45 8.01 8.31 0.99
N VAL A 46 7.97 7.15 1.66
CA VAL A 46 8.45 5.88 1.09
C VAL A 46 7.50 5.36 0.01
N VAL A 47 6.20 5.50 0.23
CA VAL A 47 5.14 5.03 -0.67
C VAL A 47 4.94 5.99 -1.85
N GLU A 48 5.49 7.20 -1.80
CA GLU A 48 5.63 8.05 -2.99
C GLU A 48 6.82 7.63 -3.85
N ARG A 49 7.94 7.22 -3.24
CA ARG A 49 9.18 6.90 -3.97
C ARG A 49 9.18 5.52 -4.61
N LEU A 50 8.66 4.51 -3.93
CA LEU A 50 8.69 3.12 -4.41
C LEU A 50 7.85 2.91 -5.68
N PRO A 51 6.58 3.35 -5.74
CA PRO A 51 5.75 3.18 -6.93
C PRO A 51 6.27 4.00 -8.10
N ALA A 52 6.78 5.21 -7.85
CA ALA A 52 7.42 6.03 -8.88
C ALA A 52 8.64 5.34 -9.54
N SER A 53 9.26 4.35 -8.86
CA SER A 53 10.33 3.51 -9.43
C SER A 53 9.84 2.30 -10.24
N GLY A 54 8.53 2.19 -10.47
CA GLY A 54 7.89 1.09 -11.21
C GLY A 54 7.61 -0.17 -10.41
N LYS A 55 7.72 -0.12 -9.08
CA LYS A 55 7.50 -1.27 -8.20
C LYS A 55 6.13 -1.24 -7.59
N ASN A 56 5.40 -2.35 -7.65
CA ASN A 56 4.14 -2.47 -6.93
C ASN A 56 4.40 -2.46 -5.41
N VAL A 57 3.54 -1.82 -4.64
CA VAL A 57 3.69 -1.70 -3.19
C VAL A 57 2.45 -2.21 -2.49
N ILE A 58 2.63 -3.15 -1.57
CA ILE A 58 1.64 -3.56 -0.59
C ILE A 58 2.13 -3.04 0.76
N SER A 59 1.34 -2.24 1.47
CA SER A 59 1.74 -1.70 2.76
C SER A 59 0.77 -2.04 3.87
N THR A 60 1.32 -2.36 5.05
CA THR A 60 0.52 -2.42 6.30
C THR A 60 0.19 -1.05 6.86
N ASN A 61 0.72 0.03 6.25
CA ASN A 61 0.25 1.36 6.55
C ASN A 61 -1.16 1.57 5.99
N GLY A 62 -1.98 2.36 6.68
CA GLY A 62 -3.43 2.47 6.50
C GLY A 62 -3.91 3.16 5.22
N PHE A 63 -3.38 2.82 4.04
CA PHE A 63 -3.76 3.42 2.75
C PHE A 63 -5.07 2.86 2.15
N TYR A 64 -5.91 2.21 2.95
CA TYR A 64 -7.22 1.74 2.49
C TYR A 64 -8.18 2.91 2.21
N ARG A 65 -8.13 3.97 3.02
CA ARG A 65 -8.98 5.16 2.91
C ARG A 65 -8.18 6.45 3.09
N PRO A 66 -7.20 6.72 2.23
CA PRO A 66 -6.31 7.88 2.41
C PRO A 66 -7.07 9.21 2.36
N GLN A 67 -8.26 9.24 1.74
CA GLN A 67 -9.11 10.44 1.67
C GLN A 67 -9.59 10.93 3.05
N THR A 68 -9.63 10.07 4.07
CA THR A 68 -10.02 10.49 5.44
C THR A 68 -8.97 11.40 6.10
N HIS A 69 -7.76 11.43 5.57
CA HIS A 69 -6.66 12.29 6.03
C HIS A 69 -6.52 13.58 5.21
N GLY A 70 -7.43 13.84 4.26
CA GLY A 70 -7.42 15.01 3.39
C GLY A 70 -6.63 14.83 2.09
N GLU A 71 -6.86 15.74 1.15
CA GLU A 71 -6.33 15.63 -0.22
C GLU A 71 -4.80 15.67 -0.28
N SER A 72 -4.17 16.45 0.60
CA SER A 72 -2.71 16.51 0.70
C SER A 72 -2.07 15.16 1.05
N TYR A 73 -2.78 14.31 1.79
CA TYR A 73 -2.34 12.94 2.10
C TYR A 73 -2.73 11.95 1.00
N ALA A 74 -3.90 12.13 0.39
CA ALA A 74 -4.46 11.17 -0.55
C ALA A 74 -3.88 11.28 -1.96
N ALA A 75 -3.70 12.50 -2.49
CA ALA A 75 -3.29 12.75 -3.87
C ALA A 75 -1.90 12.19 -4.25
N PRO A 76 -0.88 12.17 -3.36
CA PRO A 76 0.44 11.65 -3.72
C PRO A 76 0.47 10.16 -4.06
N LEU A 77 -0.40 9.35 -3.45
CA LEU A 77 -0.43 7.89 -3.62
C LEU A 77 -0.80 7.44 -5.06
N PRO A 78 -1.94 7.86 -5.65
CA PRO A 78 -2.26 7.53 -7.03
C PRO A 78 -1.33 8.23 -8.02
N ALA A 79 -0.82 9.43 -7.70
CA ALA A 79 0.11 10.16 -8.56
C ALA A 79 1.45 9.42 -8.71
N SER A 80 2.02 8.91 -7.60
CA SER A 80 3.26 8.14 -7.64
C SER A 80 3.09 6.80 -8.36
N ALA A 81 1.97 6.11 -8.12
CA ALA A 81 1.59 4.87 -8.78
C ALA A 81 1.50 5.07 -10.31
N ALA A 82 0.79 6.11 -10.74
CA ALA A 82 0.67 6.46 -12.15
C ALA A 82 2.02 6.81 -12.79
N ALA A 83 2.87 7.59 -12.11
CA ALA A 83 4.17 8.00 -12.60
C ALA A 83 5.11 6.82 -12.92
N GLY A 84 5.05 5.76 -12.11
CA GLY A 84 5.86 4.55 -12.35
C GLY A 84 5.15 3.42 -13.08
N GLY A 85 3.86 3.56 -13.44
CA GLY A 85 3.07 2.45 -13.97
C GLY A 85 2.91 1.30 -12.98
N ALA A 86 2.84 1.62 -11.69
CA ALA A 86 2.78 0.67 -10.58
C ALA A 86 1.44 0.76 -9.83
N THR A 87 1.26 -0.11 -8.84
CA THR A 87 0.07 -0.13 -7.98
C THR A 87 0.48 0.03 -6.51
N VAL A 88 -0.36 0.72 -5.72
CA VAL A 88 -0.24 0.80 -4.26
C VAL A 88 -1.49 0.20 -3.62
N ALA A 89 -1.30 -0.67 -2.63
CA ALA A 89 -2.39 -1.25 -1.84
C ALA A 89 -2.08 -1.13 -0.34
N GLY A 90 -3.02 -0.59 0.43
CA GLY A 90 -3.03 -0.73 1.89
C GLY A 90 -3.69 -2.05 2.29
N ALA A 91 -3.00 -2.91 3.03
CA ALA A 91 -3.50 -4.23 3.43
C ALA A 91 -2.92 -4.68 4.78
N GLY A 92 -3.72 -5.41 5.55
CA GLY A 92 -3.39 -5.82 6.91
C GLY A 92 -4.62 -6.41 7.62
N LEU A 93 -4.51 -6.65 8.93
CA LEU A 93 -5.65 -7.13 9.73
C LEU A 93 -6.73 -6.05 9.83
N ASN A 94 -6.32 -4.83 10.18
CA ASN A 94 -7.16 -3.64 10.22
C ASN A 94 -6.27 -2.42 9.91
N SER A 95 -6.25 -1.87 8.68
CA SER A 95 -7.13 -2.09 7.52
C SER A 95 -6.78 -3.32 6.65
N GLY A 96 -7.73 -3.86 5.88
CA GLY A 96 -7.52 -4.91 4.86
C GLY A 96 -8.40 -6.15 5.00
N PHE A 97 -8.66 -6.59 6.24
CA PHE A 97 -9.43 -7.81 6.51
C PHE A 97 -10.68 -7.53 7.36
N VAL A 98 -10.52 -7.08 8.61
CA VAL A 98 -11.63 -6.95 9.56
C VAL A 98 -12.64 -5.89 9.10
N ALA A 99 -12.19 -4.65 8.90
CA ALA A 99 -13.07 -3.55 8.52
C ALA A 99 -13.62 -3.65 7.09
N GLU A 100 -12.97 -4.44 6.23
CA GLU A 100 -13.28 -4.48 4.80
C GLU A 100 -13.96 -5.78 4.40
N ARG A 101 -13.23 -6.90 4.45
CA ARG A 101 -13.69 -8.18 3.93
C ARG A 101 -14.67 -8.85 4.87
N LEU A 102 -14.35 -8.84 6.16
CA LEU A 102 -15.22 -9.44 7.17
C LEU A 102 -16.51 -8.60 7.35
N ALA A 103 -16.40 -7.28 7.47
CA ALA A 103 -17.58 -6.42 7.59
C ALA A 103 -18.51 -6.52 6.36
N LEU A 104 -17.97 -6.52 5.13
CA LEU A 104 -18.78 -6.68 3.92
C LEU A 104 -19.42 -8.08 3.82
N LEU A 105 -18.68 -9.13 4.22
CA LEU A 105 -19.22 -10.49 4.25
C LEU A 105 -20.43 -10.59 5.19
N LEU A 106 -20.32 -10.02 6.39
CA LEU A 106 -21.35 -10.09 7.42
C LEU A 106 -22.58 -9.22 7.10
N THR A 107 -22.41 -8.12 6.38
CA THR A 107 -23.51 -7.20 6.01
C THR A 107 -24.18 -7.55 4.68
N GLY A 108 -23.56 -8.39 3.85
CA GLY A 108 -24.08 -8.81 2.55
C GLY A 108 -25.52 -9.35 2.56
N PRO A 109 -25.92 -10.21 3.53
CA PRO A 109 -27.30 -10.69 3.63
C PRO A 109 -28.32 -9.56 3.87
N ALA A 110 -28.04 -8.63 4.80
CA ALA A 110 -28.93 -7.51 5.09
C ALA A 110 -29.07 -6.54 3.90
N ALA A 111 -28.00 -6.35 3.11
CA ALA A 111 -28.03 -5.52 1.91
C ALA A 111 -28.83 -6.12 0.74
N ARG A 112 -29.11 -7.44 0.78
CA ARG A 112 -29.91 -8.14 -0.24
C ARG A 112 -31.41 -8.03 -0.02
N GLU A 113 -31.87 -7.93 1.22
CA GLU A 113 -33.31 -7.81 1.55
C GLU A 113 -33.86 -6.39 1.31
N ALA A 114 -32.99 -5.40 1.18
CA ALA A 114 -33.35 -4.01 0.88
C ALA A 114 -33.48 -3.71 -0.64
N ARG A 115 -33.37 -4.72 -1.50
CA ARG A 115 -33.57 -4.64 -2.97
C ARG A 115 -34.76 -5.47 -3.38
#